data_AF-M2V4H3-F1
#
_entry.id   AF-M2V4H3-F1
#
_cell.length_a   1.000
_cell.length_b   1.000
_cell.length_c   1.000
_cell.angle_alpha   90.00
_cell.angle_beta   90.00
_cell.angle_gamma   90.00
#
_symmetry.space_group_name_H-M   'P 1'
#
loop_
_entity.id
_entity.type
_entity.pdbx_description
1 polymer ?
#
loop_
_entity_poly.entity_id
_entity_poly.type
_entity_poly.pdbx_seq_one_letter_code
_entity_poly.pdbx_strand_id
1 'polypeptide(L)'
;EIKDKIATAAKIVLNVLLERASVICTTVSVATQASFNMTRRTHVVALEEAGRANDAETVGLFSHYWHASLRIISGAVNQLRPAAFGDEKQNPFSKLLTVSTIARIQAT
;
A
#
# COMPACT_ATOMS: atom_id res chain seq x y z
N GLU A 1 11.32 -31.23 -4.98
CA GLU A 1 10.71 -31.57 -6.28
C GLU A 1 9.20 -31.31 -6.36
N ILE A 2 8.33 -32.06 -5.66
CA ILE A 2 6.86 -31.84 -5.74
C ILE A 2 6.46 -30.45 -5.22
N LYS A 3 7.04 -30.01 -4.09
CA LYS A 3 6.79 -28.67 -3.52
C LYS A 3 7.14 -27.56 -4.50
N ASP A 4 8.25 -27.70 -5.22
CA ASP A 4 8.71 -26.71 -6.19
C ASP A 4 7.78 -26.65 -7.41
N LYS A 5 7.30 -27.82 -7.87
CA LYS A 5 6.29 -27.90 -8.94
C LYS A 5 4.98 -27.21 -8.53
N ILE A 6 4.53 -27.41 -7.27
CA ILE A 6 3.34 -26.75 -6.73
C ILE A 6 3.55 -25.22 -6.66
N ALA A 7 4.69 -24.76 -6.15
CA ALA A 7 4.99 -23.34 -6.05
C ALA A 7 5.01 -22.65 -7.42
N THR A 8 5.63 -23.28 -8.42
CA THR A 8 5.64 -22.77 -9.80
C THR A 8 4.23 -22.72 -10.39
N ALA A 9 3.43 -23.78 -10.24
CA ALA A 9 2.05 -23.80 -10.72
C ALA A 9 1.20 -22.71 -10.05
N ALA A 10 1.31 -22.55 -8.74
CA ALA A 10 0.61 -21.51 -7.99
C ALA A 10 0.97 -20.11 -8.47
N LYS A 11 2.26 -19.85 -8.75
CA LYS A 11 2.73 -18.56 -9.28
C LYS A 11 2.15 -18.25 -10.65
N ILE A 12 2.08 -19.25 -11.54
CA ILE A 12 1.48 -19.10 -12.87
C ILE A 12 -0.01 -18.77 -12.74
N VAL A 13 -0.74 -19.54 -11.95
CA VAL A 13 -2.18 -19.32 -11.73
C VAL A 13 -2.44 -17.95 -11.13
N LEU A 14 -1.65 -17.54 -10.13
CA LEU A 14 -1.78 -16.22 -9.53
C LEU A 14 -1.58 -15.10 -10.55
N ASN A 15 -0.56 -15.20 -11.41
CA ASN A 15 -0.34 -14.19 -12.46
C ASN A 15 -1.53 -14.09 -13.41
N VAL A 16 -2.08 -15.23 -13.85
CA VAL A 16 -3.26 -15.25 -14.74
C VAL A 16 -4.49 -14.65 -14.06
N LEU A 17 -4.71 -14.94 -12.77
CA LEU A 17 -5.82 -14.35 -12.01
C LEU A 17 -5.64 -12.83 -11.89
N LEU A 18 -4.43 -12.37 -11.59
CA LEU A 18 -4.15 -10.95 -11.41
C LEU A 18 -4.26 -10.16 -12.72
N GLU A 19 -3.95 -10.74 -13.88
CA GLU A 19 -4.14 -10.11 -15.20
C GLU A 19 -5.62 -9.94 -15.56
N ARG A 20 -6.50 -10.83 -15.06
CA ARG A 20 -7.93 -10.84 -15.39
C ARG A 20 -8.80 -10.17 -14.33
N ALA A 21 -8.25 -9.92 -13.14
CA ALA A 21 -8.98 -9.33 -12.05
C ALA A 21 -9.39 -7.88 -12.36
N SER A 22 -10.67 -7.56 -12.21
CA SER A 22 -11.16 -6.18 -12.32
C SER A 22 -10.77 -5.34 -11.10
N VAL A 23 -10.64 -5.99 -9.93
CA VAL A 23 -10.27 -5.36 -8.67
C VAL A 23 -9.30 -6.29 -7.94
N ILE A 24 -8.24 -5.72 -7.38
CA ILE A 24 -7.28 -6.45 -6.55
C ILE A 24 -7.20 -5.74 -5.19
N CYS A 25 -7.56 -6.47 -4.14
CA CYS A 25 -7.46 -5.98 -2.77
C CYS A 25 -6.17 -6.52 -2.14
N THR A 26 -5.33 -5.63 -1.62
CA THR A 26 -4.07 -6.01 -0.98
C THR A 26 -3.62 -4.93 0.01
N THR A 27 -2.64 -5.23 0.85
CA THR A 27 -2.06 -4.25 1.76
C THR A 27 -1.11 -3.30 1.03
N VAL A 28 -0.91 -2.10 1.57
CA VAL A 28 0.07 -1.14 1.02
C VAL A 28 1.45 -1.77 0.86
N SER A 29 1.88 -2.56 1.85
CA SER A 29 3.18 -3.25 1.85
C SER A 29 3.39 -4.24 0.70
N VAL A 30 2.33 -4.81 0.14
CA VAL A 30 2.39 -5.67 -1.05
C VAL A 30 2.24 -4.83 -2.32
N ALA A 31 1.32 -3.87 -2.32
CA ALA A 31 1.08 -2.98 -3.45
C ALA A 31 2.31 -2.15 -3.86
N THR A 32 3.22 -1.85 -2.93
CA THR A 32 4.47 -1.12 -3.17
C THR A 32 5.66 -2.01 -3.55
N GLN A 33 5.50 -3.34 -3.61
CA GLN A 33 6.57 -4.21 -4.08
C GLN A 33 6.72 -4.10 -5.60
N ALA A 34 7.95 -3.89 -6.07
CA ALA A 34 8.25 -3.79 -7.51
C ALA A 34 7.80 -5.03 -8.30
N SER A 35 8.00 -6.22 -7.72
CA SER A 35 7.53 -7.50 -8.28
C SER A 35 6.01 -7.55 -8.45
N PHE A 36 5.27 -6.81 -7.62
CA PHE A 36 3.85 -6.68 -7.72
C PHE A 36 3.49 -5.58 -8.74
N ASN A 37 3.78 -4.31 -8.46
CA ASN A 37 3.24 -3.20 -9.26
C ASN A 37 3.79 -3.07 -10.69
N MET A 38 5.04 -3.46 -10.98
CA MET A 38 5.62 -3.28 -12.33
C MET A 38 4.91 -4.10 -13.41
N THR A 39 4.21 -5.17 -13.01
CA THR A 39 3.51 -6.04 -13.95
C THR A 39 2.10 -5.54 -14.27
N ARG A 40 1.64 -4.45 -13.66
CA ARG A 40 0.21 -4.09 -13.65
C ARG A 40 -0.03 -2.62 -13.98
N ARG A 41 -0.78 -2.37 -15.05
CA ARG A 41 -1.35 -1.05 -15.34
C ARG A 41 -2.71 -0.90 -14.66
N THR A 42 -2.69 -0.34 -13.46
CA THR A 42 -3.91 0.09 -12.75
C THR A 42 -4.36 1.48 -13.20
N HIS A 43 -5.68 1.65 -13.40
CA HIS A 43 -6.31 2.94 -13.71
C HIS A 43 -6.77 3.70 -12.46
N VAL A 44 -7.16 2.97 -11.41
CA VAL A 44 -7.67 3.53 -10.15
C VAL A 44 -6.98 2.86 -8.97
N VAL A 45 -6.42 3.65 -8.06
CA VAL A 45 -5.88 3.16 -6.79
C VAL A 45 -6.68 3.75 -5.65
N ALA A 46 -7.11 2.89 -4.72
CA ALA A 46 -7.80 3.30 -3.50
C ALA A 46 -6.98 2.87 -2.28
N LEU A 47 -6.76 3.80 -1.36
CA LEU A 47 -6.19 3.57 -0.04
C LEU A 47 -7.30 3.68 1.01
N GLU A 48 -7.81 2.52 1.42
CA GLU A 48 -8.71 2.39 2.58
C GLU A 48 -7.92 2.36 3.89
N GLU A 49 -8.57 2.66 5.01
CA GLU A 49 -7.94 2.85 6.33
C GLU A 49 -6.78 3.87 6.34
N ALA A 50 -6.87 4.91 5.51
CA ALA A 50 -5.79 5.89 5.35
C ALA A 50 -5.45 6.68 6.64
N GLY A 51 -6.31 6.65 7.66
CA GLY A 51 -6.00 7.16 9.01
C GLY A 51 -4.82 6.44 9.67
N ARG A 52 -4.48 5.25 9.19
CA ARG A 52 -3.37 4.40 9.65
C ARG A 52 -2.17 4.38 8.71
N ALA A 53 -2.21 5.11 7.60
CA ALA A 53 -1.09 5.22 6.67
C ALA A 53 -0.37 6.55 6.86
N ASN A 54 0.94 6.51 7.09
CA ASN A 54 1.77 7.71 7.17
C ASN A 54 2.12 8.25 5.77
N ASP A 55 2.87 9.36 5.74
CA ASP A 55 3.28 10.02 4.49
C ASP A 55 4.14 9.11 3.61
N ALA A 56 5.06 8.34 4.19
CA ALA A 56 5.91 7.44 3.42
C ALA A 56 5.10 6.33 2.75
N GLU A 57 4.12 5.77 3.46
CA GLU A 57 3.23 4.72 2.93
C GLU A 57 2.30 5.26 1.83
N THR A 58 1.65 6.40 2.09
CA THR A 58 0.68 7.00 1.16
C THR A 58 1.37 7.51 -0.10
N VAL A 59 2.45 8.29 0.05
CA VAL A 59 3.22 8.82 -1.09
C VAL A 59 3.94 7.70 -1.82
N GLY A 60 4.47 6.71 -1.08
CA GLY A 60 5.06 5.51 -1.67
C GLY A 60 4.07 4.79 -2.58
N LEU A 61 2.87 4.49 -2.08
CA LEU A 61 1.80 3.87 -2.87
C LEU A 61 1.52 4.67 -4.15
N PHE A 62 1.30 5.97 -4.04
CA PHE A 62 0.96 6.79 -5.21
C PHE A 62 2.10 6.98 -6.20
N SER A 63 3.35 6.93 -5.74
CA SER A 63 4.52 6.95 -6.60
C SER A 63 4.64 5.65 -7.40
N HIS A 64 4.35 4.50 -6.78
CA HIS A 64 4.33 3.21 -7.49
C HIS A 64 3.21 3.10 -8.53
N TYR A 65 2.12 3.85 -8.36
CA TYR A 65 1.03 3.94 -9.31
C TYR A 65 0.89 5.37 -9.86
N TRP A 66 2.01 5.99 -10.23
CA TRP A 66 2.05 7.36 -10.77
C TRP A 66 1.21 7.52 -12.05
N HIS A 67 1.04 6.44 -12.82
CA HIS A 67 0.24 6.42 -14.04
C HIS A 67 -1.27 6.25 -13.81
N ALA A 68 -1.72 5.97 -12.58
CA ALA A 68 -3.15 5.82 -12.29
C ALA A 68 -3.89 7.14 -12.51
N SER A 69 -5.04 7.06 -13.19
CA SER A 69 -5.89 8.21 -13.53
C SER A 69 -6.66 8.76 -12.34
N LEU A 70 -7.00 7.88 -11.37
CA LEU A 70 -7.72 8.26 -10.15
C LEU A 70 -7.04 7.68 -8.92
N ARG A 71 -6.91 8.50 -7.88
CA ARG A 71 -6.41 8.13 -6.56
C ARG A 71 -7.46 8.48 -5.52
N ILE A 72 -7.92 7.49 -4.78
CA ILE A 72 -8.90 7.65 -3.70
C ILE A 72 -8.17 7.39 -2.39
N ILE A 73 -8.38 8.27 -1.42
CA ILE A 73 -7.91 8.09 -0.05
C ILE A 73 -9.12 8.15 0.86
N SER A 74 -9.31 7.12 1.68
CA SER A 74 -10.46 6.98 2.57
C SER A 74 -9.99 6.51 3.93
N GLY A 75 -10.43 7.19 4.99
CA GLY A 75 -10.10 6.83 6.36
C GLY A 75 -10.57 7.89 7.36
N ALA A 76 -10.60 7.50 8.63
CA ALA A 76 -11.04 8.37 9.72
C ALA A 76 -9.83 8.84 10.56
N VAL A 77 -9.66 10.15 10.71
CA VAL A 77 -8.54 10.75 11.48
C VAL A 77 -8.69 10.62 12.99
N ASN A 78 -9.90 10.33 13.46
CA ASN A 78 -10.24 10.18 14.87
C ASN A 78 -10.19 8.70 15.34
N GLN A 79 -9.73 7.79 14.48
CA GLN A 79 -9.53 6.37 14.79
C GLN A 79 -8.03 6.07 15.02
N LEU A 80 -7.62 4.81 14.83
CA LEU A 80 -6.24 4.37 14.99
C LEU A 80 -5.29 5.16 14.07
N ARG A 81 -4.13 5.52 14.63
CA ARG A 81 -3.04 6.21 13.93
C ARG A 81 -2.06 5.21 13.30
N PRO A 82 -1.17 5.65 12.39
CA PRO A 82 -0.11 4.80 11.88
C PRO A 82 0.77 4.27 13.02
N ALA A 83 1.17 3.01 12.91
CA ALA A 83 2.06 2.39 13.88
C ALA A 83 3.51 2.72 13.55
N ALA A 84 4.22 3.35 14.49
CA ALA A 84 5.67 3.51 14.42
C ALA A 84 6.33 2.41 15.27
N PHE A 85 7.21 1.62 14.65
CA PHE A 85 7.99 0.58 15.35
C PHE A 85 9.40 1.10 15.67
N GLY A 86 9.95 0.68 16.81
CA GLY A 86 11.29 1.06 17.28
C GLY A 86 11.27 2.00 18.49
N ASP A 87 12.43 2.15 19.15
CA ASP A 87 12.59 3.08 20.27
C ASP A 87 12.52 4.53 19.77
N GLU A 88 11.58 5.31 20.32
CA GLU A 88 11.41 6.73 19.99
C GLU A 88 12.68 7.54 20.24
N LYS A 89 13.51 7.14 21.22
CA LYS A 89 14.78 7.83 21.52
C LYS A 89 15.81 7.68 20.41
N GLN A 90 15.69 6.63 19.60
CA GLN A 90 16.60 6.33 18.49
C GLN A 90 16.06 6.80 17.14
N ASN A 91 14.78 7.20 17.07
CA ASN A 91 14.13 7.65 15.85
C ASN A 91 13.62 9.09 15.99
N PRO A 92 14.40 10.10 15.53
CA PRO A 92 14.00 11.51 15.63
C PRO A 92 12.73 11.83 14.82
N PHE A 93 12.30 10.92 13.93
CA PHE A 93 11.09 11.07 13.11
C PHE A 93 9.86 10.36 13.68
N SER A 94 9.93 9.74 14.87
CA SER A 94 8.81 8.95 15.44
C SER A 94 7.49 9.74 15.50
N LYS A 95 7.54 11.01 15.90
CA LYS A 95 6.37 11.90 15.92
C LYS A 95 5.78 12.16 14.53
N LEU A 96 6.60 12.17 13.48
CA LEU A 96 6.13 12.36 12.10
C LEU A 96 5.53 11.08 11.53
N LEU A 97 6.08 9.92 11.92
CA LEU A 97 5.60 8.60 11.48
C LEU A 97 4.24 8.22 12.06
N THR A 98 3.84 8.84 13.19
CA THR A 98 2.54 8.60 13.85
C THR A 98 1.42 9.53 13.37
N VAL A 99 1.70 10.40 12.40
CA VAL A 99 0.71 11.28 11.77
C VAL A 99 0.39 10.73 10.39
N SER A 100 -0.90 10.53 10.12
CA SER A 100 -1.36 10.08 8.80
C SER A 100 -1.44 11.20 7.79
N THR A 101 -1.29 10.87 6.51
CA THR A 101 -1.38 11.84 5.42
C THR A 101 -2.74 12.53 5.37
N ILE A 102 -3.83 11.78 5.61
CA ILE A 102 -5.18 12.35 5.63
C ILE A 102 -5.38 13.36 6.76
N ALA A 103 -4.74 13.15 7.92
CA ALA A 103 -4.82 14.08 9.03
C ALA A 103 -4.13 15.40 8.69
N ARG A 104 -3.04 15.37 7.90
CA ARG A 104 -2.40 16.57 7.38
C ARG A 104 -3.25 17.29 6.35
N ILE A 105 -3.84 16.54 5.42
CA ILE A 105 -4.74 17.11 4.38
C ILE A 105 -5.93 17.81 5.04
N GLN A 106 -6.54 17.20 6.06
CA GLN A 106 -7.67 17.80 6.78
C GLN A 106 -7.29 19.07 7.55
N ALA A 107 -6.04 19.19 7.98
CA ALA A 107 -5.55 20.36 8.73
C ALA A 107 -5.13 21.53 7.83
N THR A 108 -5.13 21.35 6.51
CA THR A 108 -4.78 22.39 5.51
C THR A 108 -6.05 23.05 4.99
#